data_AF-A0A7U9SAC0-F1
#
_entry.id   AF-A0A7U9SAC0-F1
#
_cell.length_a   1.000
_cell.length_b   1.000
_cell.length_c   1.000
_cell.angle_alpha   90.00
_cell.angle_beta   90.00
_cell.angle_gamma   90.00
#
_symmetry.space_group_name_H-M   'P 1'
#
loop_
_entity.id
_entity.type
_entity.pdbx_description
1 polymer ?
#
loop_
_entity_poly.entity_id
_entity_poly.type
_entity_poly.pdbx_seq_one_letter_code
_entity_poly.pdbx_strand_id
1 'polypeptide(L)'
;MIKRIAKWIREFFANYIWFQKKLREKYSLGQCILLNFQFLWCVVTDGCSPEEYLWFEFYHKNRQERKTFLTYLRHAKLQRRYNSKRVRNILNDKQKFNEFFKKELGREWLDADSADADEIEQFLKKHQIVMVKPKFGRGGGRSSQILL
;
A
#
# COMPACT_ATOMS: atom_id res chain seq x y z
N MET A 1 -3.74 -16.63 -14.33
CA MET A 1 -4.00 -16.93 -12.90
C MET A 1 -2.71 -17.15 -12.12
N ILE A 2 -1.84 -18.05 -12.57
CA ILE A 2 -0.54 -18.38 -11.96
C ILE A 2 0.39 -17.15 -11.80
N LYS A 3 0.55 -16.31 -12.83
CA LYS A 3 1.38 -15.08 -12.76
C LYS A 3 0.94 -14.10 -11.65
N ARG A 4 -0.37 -14.04 -11.35
CA ARG A 4 -0.92 -13.19 -10.28
C ARG A 4 -0.65 -13.77 -8.90
N ILE A 5 -0.74 -15.09 -8.75
CA ILE A 5 -0.42 -15.80 -7.50
C ILE A 5 1.07 -15.67 -7.19
N ALA A 6 1.94 -15.91 -8.18
CA ALA A 6 3.38 -15.76 -8.03
C ALA A 6 3.79 -14.32 -7.64
N LYS A 7 3.15 -13.30 -8.23
CA LYS A 7 3.35 -11.91 -7.84
C LYS A 7 2.96 -11.65 -6.38
N TRP A 8 1.79 -12.14 -5.96
CA TRP A 8 1.32 -11.98 -4.59
C TRP A 8 2.24 -12.67 -3.57
N ILE A 9 2.69 -13.90 -3.88
CA ILE A 9 3.64 -14.63 -3.05
C ILE A 9 4.94 -13.83 -2.89
N ARG A 10 5.48 -13.30 -3.99
CA ARG A 10 6.69 -12.49 -3.97
C ARG A 10 6.52 -11.22 -3.12
N GLU A 11 5.40 -10.51 -3.26
CA GLU A 11 5.08 -9.33 -2.45
C GLU A 11 4.97 -9.69 -0.97
N PHE A 12 4.28 -10.78 -0.64
CA PHE A 12 4.16 -11.26 0.74
C PHE A 12 5.52 -11.58 1.35
N PHE A 13 6.38 -12.33 0.66
CA PHE A 13 7.72 -12.64 1.16
C PHE A 13 8.60 -11.40 1.31
N ALA A 14 8.55 -10.46 0.35
CA ALA A 14 9.29 -9.21 0.46
C ALA A 14 8.85 -8.41 1.70
N ASN A 15 7.54 -8.32 1.93
CA ASN A 15 6.97 -7.65 3.10
C ASN A 15 7.29 -8.40 4.40
N TYR A 16 7.30 -9.73 4.38
CA TYR A 16 7.66 -10.54 5.53
C TYR A 16 9.15 -10.41 5.88
N ILE A 17 10.05 -10.40 4.89
CA ILE A 17 11.49 -10.15 5.10
C ILE A 17 11.70 -8.75 5.71
N TRP A 18 11.00 -7.74 5.18
CA TRP A 18 11.02 -6.40 5.76
C TRP A 18 10.52 -6.38 7.21
N PHE A 19 9.43 -7.09 7.49
CA PHE A 19 8.88 -7.26 8.84
C PHE A 19 9.90 -7.89 9.79
N GLN A 20 10.57 -8.98 9.37
CA GLN A 20 11.63 -9.60 10.17
C GLN A 20 12.80 -8.66 10.44
N LYS A 21 13.21 -7.87 9.44
CA LYS A 21 14.26 -6.86 9.62
C LYS A 21 13.84 -5.84 10.68
N LYS A 22 12.59 -5.34 10.61
CA LYS A 22 12.06 -4.37 11.57
C LYS A 22 11.92 -4.91 12.99
N LEU A 23 11.57 -6.18 13.16
CA LEU A 23 11.55 -6.81 14.48
C LEU A 23 12.95 -6.91 15.09
N ARG A 24 13.93 -7.39 14.32
CA ARG A 24 15.32 -7.56 14.81
C ARG A 24 16.03 -6.26 15.14
N GLU A 25 15.61 -5.13 14.57
CA GLU A 25 16.13 -3.80 14.93
C GLU A 25 15.75 -3.38 16.36
N LYS A 26 14.69 -3.96 16.94
CA LYS A 26 14.09 -3.47 18.20
C LYS A 26 13.98 -4.52 19.31
N TYR A 27 13.90 -5.80 18.95
CA TYR A 27 13.53 -6.86 19.87
C TYR A 27 14.58 -7.97 19.92
N SER A 28 14.69 -8.61 21.08
CA SER A 28 15.54 -9.80 21.25
C SER A 28 15.01 -10.96 20.42
N LEU A 29 15.84 -12.01 20.23
CA LEU A 29 15.43 -13.20 19.49
C LEU A 29 14.17 -13.86 20.07
N GLY A 30 14.09 -13.98 21.40
CA GLY A 30 12.91 -14.55 22.07
C GLY A 30 11.64 -13.74 21.84
N GLN A 31 11.74 -12.40 21.93
CA GLN A 31 10.62 -11.51 21.62
C GLN A 31 10.19 -11.60 20.15
N CYS A 32 11.16 -11.68 19.22
CA CYS A 32 10.87 -11.85 17.80
C CYS A 32 10.07 -13.14 17.54
N ILE A 33 10.41 -14.25 18.22
CA ILE A 33 9.67 -15.52 18.09
C ILE A 33 8.22 -15.33 18.56
N LEU A 34 8.01 -14.74 19.74
CA LEU A 34 6.66 -14.50 20.28
C LEU A 34 5.81 -13.59 19.37
N LEU A 35 6.41 -12.50 18.88
CA LEU A 35 5.75 -11.57 17.96
C LEU A 35 5.41 -12.22 16.62
N ASN A 36 6.21 -13.17 16.15
CA ASN A 36 5.91 -13.95 14.95
C ASN A 36 4.69 -14.86 15.14
N PHE A 37 4.63 -15.59 16.26
CA PHE A 37 3.46 -16.40 16.56
C PHE A 37 2.18 -15.57 16.70
N GLN A 38 2.27 -14.44 17.41
CA GLN A 38 1.16 -13.51 17.55
C GLN A 38 0.75 -12.90 16.19
N PHE A 39 1.71 -12.54 15.35
CA PHE A 39 1.45 -12.06 13.99
C PHE A 39 0.68 -13.10 13.18
N LEU A 40 1.14 -14.37 13.14
CA LEU A 40 0.44 -15.45 12.43
C LEU A 40 -0.99 -15.64 12.95
N TRP A 41 -1.19 -15.57 14.26
CA TRP A 41 -2.51 -15.60 14.86
C TRP A 41 -3.39 -14.42 14.39
N CYS A 42 -2.84 -13.21 14.30
CA CYS A 42 -3.55 -12.04 13.79
C CYS A 42 -3.84 -12.13 12.28
N VAL A 43 -2.96 -12.74 11.48
CA VAL A 43 -3.25 -13.02 10.06
C VAL A 43 -4.48 -13.91 9.92
N VAL A 44 -4.57 -14.98 10.73
CA VAL A 44 -5.70 -15.92 10.68
C VAL A 44 -6.98 -15.29 11.21
N THR A 45 -6.92 -14.61 12.35
CA THR A 45 -8.12 -14.11 13.05
C THR A 45 -8.60 -12.74 12.58
N ASP A 46 -7.66 -11.86 12.21
CA ASP A 46 -7.93 -10.47 11.87
C ASP A 46 -7.62 -10.15 10.40
N GLY A 47 -6.83 -10.97 9.71
CA GLY A 47 -6.55 -10.81 8.29
C GLY A 47 -5.64 -9.64 7.94
N CYS A 48 -4.74 -9.26 8.85
CA CYS A 48 -3.78 -8.18 8.66
C CYS A 48 -2.57 -8.57 7.79
N SER A 49 -1.94 -7.59 7.15
CA SER A 49 -0.61 -7.75 6.54
C SER A 49 0.52 -7.56 7.57
N PRO A 50 1.78 -7.92 7.24
CA PRO A 50 2.93 -7.62 8.11
C PRO A 50 3.08 -6.12 8.42
N GLU A 51 2.80 -5.25 7.45
CA GLU A 51 2.85 -3.79 7.67
C GLU A 51 1.76 -3.33 8.62
N GLU A 52 0.51 -3.76 8.43
CA GLU A 52 -0.61 -3.39 9.29
C GLU A 52 -0.41 -3.87 10.73
N TYR A 53 0.16 -5.06 10.92
CA TYR A 53 0.49 -5.57 12.26
C TYR A 53 1.44 -4.64 13.01
N LEU A 54 2.45 -4.09 12.32
CA LEU A 54 3.39 -3.14 12.90
C LEU A 54 2.80 -1.73 13.02
N TRP A 55 2.17 -1.20 11.97
CA TRP A 55 1.62 0.16 11.95
C TRP A 55 0.50 0.37 12.95
N PHE A 56 -0.37 -0.63 13.11
CA PHE A 56 -1.47 -0.58 14.08
C PHE A 56 -1.07 -1.15 15.44
N GLU A 57 0.19 -1.55 15.60
CA GLU A 57 0.75 -2.09 16.84
C GLU A 57 -0.13 -3.18 17.44
N PHE A 58 -0.51 -4.16 16.61
CA PHE A 58 -1.43 -5.22 17.02
C PHE A 58 -0.90 -6.08 18.17
N TYR A 59 0.42 -6.05 18.41
CA TYR A 59 1.05 -6.66 19.56
C TYR A 59 0.67 -6.02 20.90
N HIS A 60 0.20 -4.77 20.90
CA HIS A 60 -0.32 -4.06 22.07
C HIS A 60 -1.85 -4.08 22.19
N LYS A 61 -2.56 -4.74 21.28
CA LYS A 61 -4.03 -4.68 21.19
C LYS A 61 -4.68 -6.03 21.42
N ASN A 62 -5.77 -6.04 22.18
CA ASN A 62 -6.63 -7.20 22.31
C ASN A 62 -7.52 -7.41 21.07
N ARG A 63 -8.23 -8.53 20.99
CA ARG A 63 -9.02 -8.88 19.80
C ARG A 63 -10.20 -7.91 19.55
N GLN A 64 -10.80 -7.33 20.58
CA GLN A 64 -11.90 -6.38 20.41
C GLN A 64 -11.38 -5.08 19.80
N GLU A 65 -10.24 -4.58 20.28
CA GLU A 65 -9.58 -3.41 19.70
C GLU A 65 -9.17 -3.65 18.25
N ARG A 66 -8.56 -4.81 17.93
CA ARG A 66 -8.17 -5.12 16.54
C ARG A 66 -9.35 -5.25 15.58
N LYS A 67 -10.57 -5.49 16.08
CA LYS A 67 -11.79 -5.52 15.24
C LYS A 67 -12.24 -4.15 14.76
N THR A 68 -11.79 -3.06 15.39
CA THR A 68 -12.12 -1.69 14.94
C THR A 68 -11.31 -1.26 13.72
N PHE A 69 -10.26 -2.03 13.36
CA PHE A 69 -9.41 -1.75 12.21
C PHE A 69 -9.90 -2.46 10.95
N LEU A 70 -9.84 -1.73 9.83
CA LEU A 70 -10.06 -2.27 8.50
C LEU A 70 -8.76 -2.85 7.94
N THR A 71 -8.50 -4.13 8.24
CA THR A 71 -7.32 -4.87 7.81
C THR A 71 -7.38 -5.30 6.35
N TYR A 72 -6.24 -5.70 5.80
CA TYR A 72 -6.04 -6.05 4.40
C TYR A 72 -7.11 -6.99 3.83
N LEU A 73 -7.35 -8.14 4.49
CA LEU A 73 -8.33 -9.12 4.00
C LEU A 73 -9.78 -8.65 4.21
N ARG A 74 -10.06 -7.89 5.28
CA ARG A 74 -11.38 -7.29 5.52
C ARG A 74 -11.71 -6.26 4.43
N HIS A 75 -10.77 -5.34 4.16
CA HIS A 75 -10.85 -4.38 3.07
C HIS A 75 -11.03 -5.07 1.72
N ALA A 76 -10.22 -6.08 1.41
CA ALA A 76 -10.31 -6.82 0.14
C ALA A 76 -11.67 -7.53 -0.03
N LYS A 77 -12.28 -8.00 1.07
CA LYS A 77 -13.63 -8.59 1.07
C LYS A 77 -14.69 -7.53 0.79
N LEU A 78 -14.63 -6.37 1.44
CA LEU A 78 -15.56 -5.26 1.20
C LEU A 78 -15.46 -4.77 -0.25
N GLN A 79 -14.26 -4.52 -0.76
CA GLN A 79 -14.06 -4.11 -2.14
C GLN A 79 -14.67 -5.11 -3.13
N ARG A 80 -14.48 -6.42 -2.91
CA ARG A 80 -15.06 -7.45 -3.80
C ARG A 80 -16.58 -7.51 -3.73
N ARG A 81 -17.16 -7.26 -2.54
CA ARG A 81 -18.60 -7.32 -2.30
C ARG A 81 -19.33 -6.12 -2.88
N TYR A 82 -18.79 -4.92 -2.70
CA TYR A 82 -19.51 -3.68 -3.00
C TYR A 82 -19.06 -3.02 -4.30
N ASN A 83 -17.86 -3.34 -4.82
CA ASN A 83 -17.37 -2.73 -6.06
C ASN A 83 -17.38 -3.73 -7.22
N SER A 84 -18.07 -3.35 -8.30
CA SER A 84 -18.04 -4.09 -9.56
C SER A 84 -16.60 -4.22 -10.07
N LYS A 85 -16.34 -5.22 -10.93
CA LYS A 85 -15.01 -5.42 -11.52
C LYS A 85 -14.53 -4.17 -12.27
N ARG A 86 -15.43 -3.48 -12.98
CA ARG A 86 -15.15 -2.21 -13.66
C ARG A 86 -14.69 -1.14 -12.68
N VAL A 87 -15.45 -0.92 -11.60
CA VAL A 87 -15.12 0.08 -10.58
C VAL A 87 -13.77 -0.25 -9.92
N ARG A 88 -13.54 -1.52 -9.54
CA ARG A 88 -12.24 -1.93 -8.97
C ARG A 88 -11.06 -1.72 -9.91
N ASN A 89 -11.25 -1.84 -11.22
CA ASN A 89 -10.19 -1.58 -12.18
C ASN A 89 -9.84 -0.09 -12.29
N ILE A 90 -10.82 0.80 -12.08
CA ILE A 90 -10.59 2.25 -12.04
C ILE A 90 -9.90 2.61 -10.71
N LEU A 91 -10.45 2.17 -9.58
CA LEU A 91 -9.98 2.58 -8.25
C LEU A 91 -8.60 2.02 -7.87
N ASN A 92 -8.20 0.85 -8.38
CA ASN A 92 -6.89 0.26 -8.05
C ASN A 92 -5.76 0.70 -8.99
N ASP A 93 -6.07 1.46 -10.03
CA ASP A 93 -5.11 1.93 -11.02
C ASP A 93 -5.02 3.46 -10.92
N LYS A 94 -3.89 3.98 -10.47
CA LYS A 94 -3.72 5.42 -10.17
C LYS A 94 -3.97 6.30 -11.38
N GLN A 95 -3.58 5.85 -12.58
CA GLN A 95 -3.77 6.62 -13.81
C GLN A 95 -5.26 6.68 -14.16
N LYS A 96 -5.94 5.52 -14.15
CA LYS A 96 -7.39 5.46 -14.41
C LYS A 96 -8.19 6.22 -13.37
N PHE A 97 -7.78 6.16 -12.11
CA PHE A 97 -8.38 6.94 -11.03
C PHE A 97 -8.22 8.43 -11.31
N ASN A 98 -7.00 8.90 -11.57
CA ASN A 98 -6.75 10.32 -11.79
C ASN A 98 -7.50 10.84 -13.02
N GLU A 99 -7.53 10.08 -14.12
CA GLU A 99 -8.28 10.46 -15.32
C GLU A 99 -9.78 10.50 -15.07
N PHE A 100 -10.32 9.49 -14.38
CA PHE A 100 -11.75 9.41 -14.08
C PHE A 100 -12.21 10.56 -13.16
N PHE A 101 -11.38 10.95 -12.18
CA PHE A 101 -11.68 11.99 -11.20
C PHE A 101 -10.97 13.33 -11.49
N LYS A 102 -10.53 13.57 -12.73
CA LYS A 102 -9.65 14.71 -13.05
C LYS A 102 -10.22 16.08 -12.68
N LYS A 103 -11.55 16.21 -12.68
CA LYS A 103 -12.24 17.46 -12.31
C LYS A 103 -12.30 17.65 -10.80
N GLU A 104 -12.31 16.55 -10.05
CA GLU A 104 -12.44 16.50 -8.59
C GLU A 104 -11.08 16.46 -7.88
N LEU A 105 -9.98 16.19 -8.58
CA LEU A 105 -8.63 16.10 -7.98
C LEU A 105 -8.16 17.42 -7.35
N GLY A 106 -8.60 18.57 -7.87
CA GLY A 106 -8.15 19.89 -7.43
C GLY A 106 -6.68 20.20 -7.71
N ARG A 107 -5.99 19.35 -8.48
CA ARG A 107 -4.59 19.52 -8.89
C ARG A 107 -4.36 18.90 -10.26
N GLU A 108 -3.39 19.44 -10.98
CA GLU A 108 -2.91 18.81 -12.19
C GLU A 108 -2.09 17.54 -11.86
N TRP A 109 -2.00 16.67 -12.85
CA TRP A 109 -1.20 15.46 -12.79
C TRP A 109 -0.70 15.15 -14.18
N LEU A 110 0.46 14.50 -14.26
CA LEU A 110 1.06 14.05 -15.50
C LEU A 110 1.36 12.56 -15.38
N ASP A 111 1.09 11.83 -16.45
CA ASP A 111 1.54 10.45 -16.58
C ASP A 111 2.93 10.39 -17.22
N ALA A 112 3.96 10.25 -16.40
CA ALA A 112 5.35 10.22 -16.86
C ALA A 112 5.69 9.00 -17.74
N ASP A 113 4.85 7.96 -17.77
CA ASP A 113 5.06 6.81 -18.68
C ASP A 113 4.63 7.15 -20.12
N SER A 114 3.75 8.12 -20.31
CA SER A 114 3.23 8.53 -21.62
C SER A 114 3.69 9.91 -22.06
N ALA A 115 4.14 10.75 -21.12
CA ALA A 115 4.59 12.09 -21.41
C ALA A 115 6.01 12.09 -22.02
N ASP A 116 6.25 13.03 -22.94
CA ASP A 116 7.60 13.29 -23.45
C ASP A 116 8.41 14.23 -22.52
N ALA A 117 9.67 14.46 -22.86
CA ALA A 117 10.57 15.27 -22.06
C ALA A 117 10.11 16.73 -21.96
N ASP A 118 9.55 17.29 -23.03
CA ASP A 118 9.10 18.67 -23.10
C ASP A 118 7.84 18.86 -22.24
N GLU A 119 6.91 17.91 -22.27
CA GLU A 119 5.72 17.89 -21.42
C GLU A 119 6.08 17.79 -19.94
N ILE A 120 7.06 16.95 -19.59
CA ILE A 120 7.56 16.84 -18.22
C ILE A 120 8.22 18.15 -17.78
N GLU A 121 9.06 18.75 -18.63
CA GLU A 121 9.74 20.01 -18.31
C GLU A 121 8.73 21.16 -18.12
N GLN A 122 7.74 21.28 -18.99
CA GLN A 122 6.68 22.27 -18.88
C GLN A 122 5.85 22.06 -17.61
N PHE A 123 5.53 20.81 -17.26
CA PHE A 123 4.82 20.50 -16.01
C PHE A 123 5.63 20.92 -14.78
N LEU A 124 6.92 20.61 -14.77
CA LEU A 124 7.83 21.02 -13.69
C LEU A 124 7.91 22.54 -13.60
N LYS A 125 8.15 23.26 -14.71
CA LYS A 125 8.21 24.73 -14.74
C LYS A 125 6.92 25.40 -14.25
N LYS A 126 5.77 24.80 -14.53
CA LYS A 126 4.46 25.33 -14.14
C LYS A 126 4.16 25.17 -12.64
N HIS A 127 4.67 24.12 -12.00
CA HIS A 127 4.32 23.75 -10.62
C HIS A 127 5.53 23.86 -9.70
N GLN A 128 5.51 24.81 -8.75
CA GLN A 128 6.60 25.03 -7.77
C GLN A 128 6.94 23.79 -6.94
N ILE A 129 5.95 22.94 -6.67
CA ILE A 129 6.09 21.72 -5.87
C ILE A 129 5.46 20.57 -6.63
N VAL A 130 6.25 19.55 -6.94
CA VAL A 130 5.79 18.35 -7.64
C VAL A 130 6.03 17.11 -6.78
N MET A 131 5.00 16.29 -6.68
CA MET A 131 5.07 15.01 -5.98
C MET A 131 5.18 13.86 -6.98
N VAL A 132 6.35 13.24 -7.05
CA VAL A 132 6.58 12.06 -7.89
C VAL A 132 6.13 10.81 -7.14
N LYS A 133 5.27 10.03 -7.78
CA LYS A 133 4.72 8.80 -7.23
C LYS A 133 4.99 7.65 -8.20
N PRO A 134 5.53 6.51 -7.74
CA PRO A 134 5.63 5.35 -8.58
C PRO A 134 4.23 4.85 -8.94
N LYS A 135 4.07 4.38 -10.18
CA LYS A 135 2.83 3.79 -10.69
C LYS A 135 2.37 2.63 -9.80
N PHE A 136 3.28 1.72 -9.51
CA PHE A 136 3.04 0.57 -8.62
C PHE A 136 3.60 0.81 -7.22
N GLY A 137 2.87 0.38 -6.19
CA GLY A 137 3.27 0.51 -4.79
C GLY A 137 2.10 0.91 -3.89
N ARG A 138 2.28 0.76 -2.57
CA ARG A 138 1.28 1.06 -1.53
C ARG A 138 1.95 1.86 -0.39
N GLY A 139 1.15 2.49 0.46
CA GLY A 139 1.64 3.09 1.72
C GLY A 139 2.66 4.23 1.56
N GLY A 140 2.65 4.96 0.44
CA GLY A 140 3.58 6.07 0.21
C GLY A 140 5.02 5.66 -0.12
N GLY A 141 5.34 4.36 -0.14
CA GLY A 141 6.69 3.88 -0.44
C GLY A 141 7.23 4.40 -1.77
N ARG A 142 8.45 4.94 -1.75
CA ARG A 142 9.20 5.52 -2.89
C ARG A 142 8.55 6.75 -3.53
N SER A 143 7.67 7.43 -2.83
CA SER A 143 7.24 8.77 -3.25
C SER A 143 8.36 9.77 -2.96
N SER A 144 8.67 10.65 -3.91
CA SER A 144 9.60 11.77 -3.70
C SER A 144 8.90 13.09 -3.96
N GLN A 145 9.26 14.10 -3.18
CA GLN A 145 8.87 15.48 -3.43
C GLN A 145 10.03 16.17 -4.13
N ILE A 146 9.71 16.88 -5.20
CA ILE A 146 10.64 17.76 -5.89
C ILE A 146 10.18 19.19 -5.60
N LEU A 147 11.09 19.99 -5.04
CA LEU A 147 10.97 21.43 -4.93
C LEU A 147 11.85 22.00 -6.04
N LEU A 148 11.27 22.85 -6.89
CA LEU A 148 11.96 23.47 -8.01
C LEU A 148 12.38 24.90 -7.68
#